data_AF-A0A7C5QIN9-F1
#
_entry.id   AF-A0A7C5QIN9-F1
#
_cell.length_a   1.000
_cell.length_b   1.000
_cell.length_c   1.000
_cell.angle_alpha   90.00
_cell.angle_beta   90.00
_cell.angle_gamma   90.00
#
_symmetry.space_group_name_H-M   'P 1'
#
loop_
_entity.id
_entity.type
_entity.pdbx_description
1 polymer ?
#
loop_
_entity_poly.entity_id
_entity_poly.type
_entity_poly.pdbx_seq_one_letter_code
_entity_poly.pdbx_strand_id
1 'polypeptide(L)'
;LYELVFRRFMASQMKPVRVVVEKLSLKLPYYSWSEEVVTEIREHGFDLTLKTFRLFRREGKFTVEKGELRKIPKVPLYTQGSLIQEMKRRGLGRPSTYAQIVQTLLDRGYVRESGGRLVPTRMGIRIYSYLREHYPDYVSEELTRELEAAMDRIERGEMDYLEPLHRIHRIKELLREGTGDPHHG
;
A
#
# COMPACT_ATOMS: atom_id res chain seq x y z
N LEU A 1 -7.59 -15.89 11.06
CA LEU A 1 -8.01 -14.47 11.10
C LEU A 1 -8.41 -14.02 12.51
N TYR A 2 -9.37 -14.69 13.15
CA TYR A 2 -9.84 -14.35 14.51
C TYR A 2 -8.71 -14.21 15.54
N GLU A 3 -7.78 -15.17 15.58
CA GLU A 3 -6.63 -15.13 16.50
C GLU A 3 -5.75 -13.88 16.32
N LEU A 4 -5.50 -13.46 15.08
CA LEU A 4 -4.72 -12.25 14.79
C LEU A 4 -5.45 -11.00 15.30
N VAL A 5 -6.76 -10.91 15.03
CA VAL A 5 -7.60 -9.79 15.50
C VAL A 5 -7.62 -9.76 17.03
N PHE A 6 -7.86 -10.92 17.67
CA PHE A 6 -7.88 -11.06 19.12
C PHE A 6 -6.54 -10.66 19.75
N ARG A 7 -5.42 -11.18 19.25
CA ARG A 7 -4.08 -10.83 19.77
C ARG A 7 -3.78 -9.35 19.60
N ARG A 8 -4.14 -8.76 18.46
CA ARG A 8 -3.97 -7.32 18.20
C ARG A 8 -4.82 -6.48 19.13
N PHE A 9 -6.08 -6.86 19.34
CA PHE A 9 -7.01 -6.19 20.25
C PHE A 9 -6.51 -6.23 21.68
N MET A 10 -6.21 -7.43 22.20
CA MET A 10 -5.69 -7.61 23.55
C MET A 10 -4.38 -6.83 23.75
N ALA A 11 -3.44 -6.90 22.81
CA ALA A 11 -2.21 -6.12 22.85
C ALA A 11 -2.44 -4.60 22.92
N SER A 12 -3.49 -4.08 22.25
CA SER A 12 -3.83 -2.64 22.29
C SER A 12 -4.32 -2.15 23.65
N GLN A 13 -4.83 -3.04 24.49
CA GLN A 13 -5.36 -2.74 25.83
C GLN A 13 -4.35 -3.02 26.95
N MET A 14 -3.17 -3.54 26.60
CA MET A 14 -2.10 -3.86 27.56
C MET A 14 -1.13 -2.69 27.72
N LYS A 15 -0.43 -2.66 28.86
CA LYS A 15 0.62 -1.67 29.11
C LYS A 15 1.77 -1.78 28.08
N PRO A 16 2.46 -0.66 27.78
CA PRO A 16 3.62 -0.69 26.90
C PRO A 16 4.74 -1.54 27.50
N VAL A 17 5.53 -2.13 26.61
CA VAL A 17 6.75 -2.86 26.95
C VAL A 17 7.90 -1.89 27.13
N ARG A 18 8.73 -2.11 28.17
CA ARG A 18 10.01 -1.42 28.32
C ARG A 18 11.15 -2.33 27.90
N VAL A 19 11.91 -1.90 26.91
CA VAL A 19 13.03 -2.66 26.34
C VAL A 19 14.31 -1.85 26.36
N VAL A 20 15.44 -2.54 26.41
CA VAL A 20 16.76 -1.97 26.14
C VAL A 20 17.02 -2.13 24.65
N VAL A 21 17.27 -1.01 23.98
CA VAL A 21 17.62 -0.96 22.56
C VAL A 21 19.10 -0.63 22.45
N GLU A 22 19.83 -1.40 21.66
CA GLU A 22 21.22 -1.14 21.34
C GLU A 22 21.37 -0.94 19.83
N LYS A 23 22.27 -0.03 19.43
CA LYS A 23 22.57 0.21 18.03
C LYS A 23 23.73 -0.69 17.59
N LEU A 24 23.44 -1.67 16.75
CA LEU A 24 24.47 -2.42 16.05
C LEU A 24 24.94 -1.59 14.86
N SER A 25 26.26 -1.56 14.65
CA SER A 25 26.83 -0.94 13.45
C SER A 25 27.93 -1.80 12.88
N LEU A 26 27.87 -2.02 11.56
CA LEU A 26 28.90 -2.67 10.77
C LEU A 26 29.51 -1.62 9.85
N LYS A 27 30.82 -1.45 9.91
CA LYS A 27 31.59 -0.58 9.03
C LYS A 27 32.61 -1.40 8.27
N LEU A 28 32.49 -1.42 6.95
CA LEU A 28 33.44 -1.95 5.98
C LEU A 28 33.93 -0.79 5.09
N PRO A 29 35.07 -0.90 4.39
CA PRO A 29 35.62 0.18 3.57
C PRO A 29 34.65 0.79 2.55
N TYR A 30 33.70 0.00 2.03
CA TYR A 30 32.73 0.42 1.02
C TYR A 30 31.26 0.30 1.47
N TYR A 31 31.02 -0.03 2.75
CA TYR A 31 29.66 -0.32 3.23
C TYR A 31 29.53 0.03 4.71
N SER A 32 28.51 0.81 5.04
CA SER A 32 28.12 1.06 6.42
C SER A 32 26.67 0.63 6.62
N TRP A 33 26.43 -0.10 7.69
CA TRP A 33 25.10 -0.56 8.09
C TRP A 33 24.92 -0.33 9.58
N SER A 34 23.73 0.09 9.97
CA SER A 34 23.36 0.16 11.38
C SER A 34 21.90 -0.19 11.57
N GLU A 35 21.62 -0.98 12.59
CA GLU A 35 20.28 -1.39 12.96
C GLU A 35 20.10 -1.29 14.48
N GLU A 36 18.93 -0.83 14.90
CA GLU A 36 18.53 -0.83 16.31
C GLU A 36 17.94 -2.19 16.65
N VAL A 37 18.51 -2.87 17.65
CA VAL A 37 18.06 -4.18 18.09
C VAL A 37 17.66 -4.15 19.55
N VAL A 38 16.60 -4.90 19.87
CA VAL A 38 16.14 -5.09 21.25
C VAL A 38 16.95 -6.20 21.89
N THR A 39 17.68 -5.91 22.97
CA THR A 39 18.57 -6.89 23.62
C THR A 39 17.98 -7.47 24.89
N GLU A 40 17.20 -6.69 25.63
CA GLU A 40 16.60 -7.08 26.90
C GLU A 40 15.20 -6.46 27.05
N ILE A 41 14.28 -7.22 27.65
CA ILE A 41 12.98 -6.69 28.09
C ILE A 41 13.08 -6.40 29.59
N ARG A 42 12.93 -5.13 29.98
CA ARG A 42 12.93 -4.70 31.39
C ARG A 42 11.57 -4.91 32.04
N GLU A 43 10.51 -4.63 31.30
CA GLU A 43 9.13 -4.84 31.75
C GLU A 43 8.27 -5.39 30.61
N HIS A 44 7.65 -6.54 30.85
CA HIS A 44 6.69 -7.15 29.94
C HIS A 44 5.36 -6.39 29.93
N GLY A 45 4.70 -6.42 28.78
CA GLY A 45 3.43 -5.77 28.49
C GLY A 45 2.74 -6.49 27.34
N PHE A 46 2.44 -5.77 26.27
CA PHE A 46 1.76 -6.34 25.09
C PHE A 46 2.54 -7.47 24.38
N ASP A 47 3.86 -7.61 24.60
CA ASP A 47 4.72 -8.61 23.97
C ASP A 47 4.31 -10.06 24.28
N LEU A 48 3.66 -10.28 25.43
CA LEU A 48 3.13 -11.57 25.83
C LEU A 48 2.05 -12.08 24.86
N THR A 49 1.30 -11.16 24.27
CA THR A 49 0.18 -11.47 23.38
C THR A 49 0.58 -11.30 21.91
N LEU A 50 1.34 -10.25 21.60
CA LEU A 50 1.76 -9.92 20.25
C LEU A 50 3.27 -9.64 20.20
N LYS A 51 4.03 -10.63 19.76
CA LYS A 51 5.49 -10.49 19.55
C LYS A 51 5.77 -9.69 18.29
N THR A 52 6.08 -8.40 18.46
CA THR A 52 6.39 -7.48 17.35
C THR A 52 7.89 -7.28 17.10
N PHE A 53 8.75 -7.70 18.03
CA PHE A 53 10.20 -7.58 17.92
C PHE A 53 10.90 -8.89 18.29
N ARG A 54 12.16 -9.04 17.87
CA ARG A 54 13.02 -10.17 18.24
C ARG A 54 14.02 -9.72 19.28
N LEU A 55 14.26 -10.57 20.27
CA LEU A 55 15.33 -10.41 21.25
C LEU A 55 16.64 -10.83 20.60
N PHE A 56 17.55 -9.88 20.41
CA PHE A 56 18.90 -10.13 19.96
C PHE A 56 19.76 -10.52 21.15
N ARG A 57 20.14 -11.80 21.22
CA ARG A 57 21.11 -12.26 22.22
C ARG A 57 22.51 -11.89 21.75
N ARG A 58 23.29 -11.33 22.66
CA ARG A 58 24.70 -11.03 22.45
C ARG A 58 25.48 -12.34 22.31
N GLU A 59 25.66 -12.82 21.09
CA GLU A 59 26.53 -13.95 20.78
C GLU A 59 27.83 -13.45 20.14
N GLY A 60 28.86 -13.25 20.98
CA GLY A 60 30.27 -13.29 20.62
C GLY A 60 30.76 -12.55 19.35
N LYS A 61 31.90 -13.01 18.83
CA LYS A 61 32.48 -12.53 17.57
C LYS A 61 31.72 -13.17 16.41
N PHE A 62 31.02 -12.35 15.63
CA PHE A 62 30.40 -12.81 14.39
C PHE A 62 31.48 -13.03 13.32
N THR A 63 31.60 -14.27 12.83
CA THR A 63 32.37 -14.57 11.63
C THR A 63 31.39 -14.63 10.47
N VAL A 64 31.63 -13.88 9.41
CA VAL A 64 30.79 -13.94 8.20
C VAL A 64 31.03 -15.30 7.53
N GLU A 65 30.09 -16.23 7.69
CA GLU A 65 30.22 -17.58 7.10
C GLU A 65 30.12 -17.55 5.57
N LYS A 66 29.23 -16.71 5.01
CA LYS A 66 29.03 -16.60 3.57
C LYS A 66 28.40 -15.26 3.20
N GLY A 67 29.03 -14.52 2.29
CA GLY A 67 28.45 -13.33 1.67
C GLY A 67 27.91 -13.66 0.29
N GLU A 68 26.60 -13.50 0.06
CA GLU A 68 26.01 -13.60 -1.27
C GLU A 68 25.68 -12.22 -1.81
N LEU A 69 26.29 -11.85 -2.94
CA LEU A 69 25.95 -10.62 -3.63
C LEU A 69 24.70 -10.85 -4.48
N ARG A 70 23.56 -10.30 -4.04
CA ARG A 70 22.29 -10.38 -4.76
C ARG A 70 21.91 -9.00 -5.30
N LYS A 71 21.58 -8.92 -6.59
CA LYS A 71 21.01 -7.71 -7.19
C LYS A 71 19.51 -7.67 -6.89
N ILE A 72 19.12 -6.84 -5.92
CA ILE A 72 17.72 -6.65 -5.52
C ILE A 72 17.22 -5.33 -6.12
N PRO A 73 16.00 -5.28 -6.70
CA PRO A 73 15.40 -4.03 -7.15
C PRO A 73 15.27 -3.02 -5.99
N LYS A 74 15.49 -1.73 -6.27
CA LYS A 74 15.36 -0.65 -5.27
C LYS A 74 13.94 -0.52 -4.70
N VAL A 75 12.93 -0.86 -5.50
CA VAL A 75 11.52 -0.81 -5.11
C VAL A 75 10.93 -2.21 -5.31
N PRO A 76 10.42 -2.87 -4.24
CA PRO A 76 9.76 -4.15 -4.39
C PRO A 76 8.39 -3.96 -5.08
N LEU A 77 7.98 -4.96 -5.87
CA LEU A 77 6.61 -5.01 -6.39
C LEU A 77 5.61 -5.10 -5.24
N TYR A 78 4.42 -4.54 -5.44
CA TYR A 78 3.35 -4.60 -4.46
C TYR A 78 2.87 -6.04 -4.25
N THR A 79 2.64 -6.42 -3.00
CA THR A 79 1.67 -7.46 -2.62
C THR A 79 0.26 -6.86 -2.54
N GLN A 80 -0.79 -7.69 -2.51
CA GLN A 80 -2.17 -7.19 -2.29
C GLN A 80 -2.26 -6.28 -1.05
N GLY A 81 -1.69 -6.72 0.08
CA GLY A 81 -1.71 -5.94 1.32
C GLY A 81 -0.96 -4.61 1.22
N SER A 82 0.21 -4.59 0.56
CA SER A 82 0.96 -3.33 0.38
C SER A 82 0.29 -2.37 -0.61
N LEU A 83 -0.43 -2.89 -1.62
CA LEU A 83 -1.22 -2.06 -2.52
C LEU A 83 -2.41 -1.43 -1.77
N ILE A 84 -3.12 -2.21 -0.95
CA ILE A 84 -4.20 -1.70 -0.09
C ILE A 84 -3.66 -0.62 0.88
N GLN A 85 -2.49 -0.84 1.46
CA GLN A 85 -1.85 0.14 2.33
C GLN A 85 -1.51 1.42 1.58
N GLU A 86 -1.03 1.32 0.34
CA GLU A 86 -0.72 2.45 -0.51
C GLU A 86 -1.97 3.23 -0.92
N MET A 87 -3.03 2.53 -1.32
CA MET A 87 -4.35 3.12 -1.61
C MET A 87 -4.87 3.91 -0.42
N LYS A 88 -4.82 3.31 0.79
CA LYS A 88 -5.20 3.99 2.03
C LYS A 88 -4.33 5.22 2.30
N ARG A 89 -3.02 5.13 2.10
CA ARG A 89 -2.08 6.24 2.30
C ARG A 89 -2.37 7.41 1.37
N ARG A 90 -2.79 7.13 0.13
CA ARG A 90 -3.12 8.14 -0.88
C ARG A 90 -4.58 8.59 -0.86
N GLY A 91 -5.42 8.04 0.02
CA GLY A 91 -6.85 8.37 0.07
C GLY A 91 -7.64 7.89 -1.16
N LEU A 92 -7.23 6.77 -1.76
CA LEU A 92 -7.88 6.20 -2.95
C LEU A 92 -8.75 5.02 -2.54
N GLY A 93 -10.07 5.19 -2.52
CA GLY A 93 -11.02 4.18 -2.07
C GLY A 93 -11.35 4.23 -0.57
N ARG A 94 -12.10 3.23 -0.12
CA ARG A 94 -12.61 3.06 1.26
C ARG A 94 -12.40 1.63 1.77
N PRO A 95 -12.45 1.38 3.09
CA PRO A 95 -12.34 0.03 3.68
C PRO A 95 -13.26 -1.01 3.04
N SER A 96 -14.45 -0.61 2.60
CA SER A 96 -15.42 -1.46 1.89
C SER A 96 -15.00 -1.85 0.47
N THR A 97 -14.11 -1.08 -0.17
CA THR A 97 -13.78 -1.19 -1.59
C THR A 97 -12.40 -1.79 -1.87
N TYR A 98 -11.45 -1.71 -0.92
CA TYR A 98 -10.05 -2.06 -1.17
C TYR A 98 -9.86 -3.47 -1.72
N ALA A 99 -10.45 -4.47 -1.06
CA ALA A 99 -10.34 -5.86 -1.50
C ALA A 99 -10.98 -6.06 -2.88
N GLN A 100 -12.14 -5.45 -3.12
CA GLN A 100 -12.86 -5.55 -4.38
C GLN A 100 -12.10 -4.90 -5.54
N ILE A 101 -11.43 -3.76 -5.32
CA ILE A 101 -10.61 -3.11 -6.34
C ILE A 101 -9.45 -4.02 -6.75
N VAL A 102 -8.71 -4.56 -5.78
CA VAL A 102 -7.60 -5.49 -6.05
C VAL A 102 -8.10 -6.73 -6.80
N GLN A 103 -9.22 -7.31 -6.35
CA GLN A 103 -9.83 -8.47 -7.00
C GLN A 103 -10.25 -8.15 -8.44
N THR A 104 -10.86 -6.99 -8.68
CA THR A 104 -11.27 -6.55 -10.03
C THR A 104 -10.07 -6.44 -10.98
N LEU A 105 -8.92 -5.95 -10.50
CA LEU A 105 -7.70 -5.86 -11.31
C LEU A 105 -7.17 -7.25 -11.70
N LEU A 106 -7.29 -8.22 -10.79
CA LEU A 106 -6.90 -9.62 -11.02
C LEU A 106 -7.86 -10.31 -11.99
N ASP A 107 -9.17 -10.21 -11.75
CA ASP A 107 -10.22 -10.86 -12.53
C ASP A 107 -10.24 -10.36 -13.98
N ARG A 108 -9.99 -9.06 -14.19
CA ARG A 108 -9.86 -8.47 -15.54
C ARG A 108 -8.51 -8.76 -16.21
N GLY A 109 -7.59 -9.44 -15.52
CA GLY A 109 -6.27 -9.76 -16.05
C GLY A 109 -5.39 -8.53 -16.30
N TYR A 110 -5.66 -7.40 -15.63
CA TYR A 110 -4.82 -6.20 -15.72
C TYR A 110 -3.53 -6.38 -14.92
N VAL A 111 -3.61 -7.14 -13.83
CA VAL A 111 -2.47 -7.61 -13.04
C VAL A 111 -2.57 -9.12 -12.83
N ARG A 112 -1.44 -9.75 -12.51
CA ARG A 112 -1.37 -11.17 -12.14
C ARG A 112 -0.51 -11.36 -10.89
N GLU A 113 -0.72 -12.45 -10.18
CA GLU A 113 0.15 -12.83 -9.07
C GLU A 113 1.36 -13.64 -9.54
N SER A 114 2.52 -13.34 -8.96
CA SER A 114 3.78 -14.07 -9.19
C SER A 114 4.62 -14.00 -7.93
N GLY A 115 4.82 -15.14 -7.24
CA GLY A 115 5.57 -15.19 -5.99
C GLY A 115 4.99 -14.30 -4.88
N GLY A 116 3.66 -14.22 -4.78
CA GLY A 116 2.96 -13.37 -3.81
C GLY A 116 3.06 -11.87 -4.10
N ARG A 117 3.40 -11.48 -5.33
CA ARG A 117 3.49 -10.09 -5.79
C ARG A 117 2.62 -9.86 -7.01
N LEU A 118 2.08 -8.65 -7.12
CA LEU A 118 1.28 -8.17 -8.24
C LEU A 118 2.22 -7.67 -9.34
N VAL A 119 2.04 -8.23 -10.54
CA VAL A 119 2.79 -7.87 -11.75
C VAL A 119 1.79 -7.37 -12.79
N PRO A 120 1.99 -6.19 -13.40
CA PRO A 120 1.12 -5.71 -14.46
C PRO A 120 1.24 -6.61 -15.70
N THR A 121 0.12 -6.90 -16.35
CA THR A 121 0.13 -7.65 -17.61
C THR A 121 0.35 -6.70 -18.79
N ARG A 122 0.74 -7.24 -19.96
CA ARG A 122 0.82 -6.45 -21.19
C ARG A 122 -0.50 -5.77 -21.55
N MET A 123 -1.63 -6.40 -21.22
CA MET A 123 -2.96 -5.84 -21.44
C MET A 123 -3.23 -4.68 -20.48
N GLY A 124 -2.97 -4.87 -19.18
CA GLY A 124 -3.14 -3.81 -18.18
C GLY A 124 -2.31 -2.57 -18.49
N ILE A 125 -1.05 -2.75 -18.92
CA ILE A 125 -0.18 -1.63 -19.31
C ILE A 125 -0.78 -0.86 -20.50
N ARG A 126 -1.21 -1.56 -21.56
CA ARG A 126 -1.78 -0.91 -22.74
C ARG A 126 -3.06 -0.13 -22.42
N ILE A 127 -3.96 -0.72 -21.65
CA ILE A 127 -5.21 -0.05 -21.24
C ILE A 127 -4.90 1.19 -20.40
N TYR A 128 -4.00 1.07 -19.41
CA TYR A 128 -3.62 2.21 -18.58
C TYR A 128 -2.96 3.33 -19.40
N SER A 129 -2.05 2.99 -20.32
CA SER A 129 -1.43 3.97 -21.22
C SER A 129 -2.46 4.71 -22.07
N TYR A 130 -3.40 3.97 -22.69
CA TYR A 130 -4.48 4.56 -23.47
C TYR A 130 -5.34 5.50 -22.64
N LEU A 131 -5.77 5.06 -21.44
CA LEU A 131 -6.60 5.90 -20.57
C LEU A 131 -5.85 7.16 -20.10
N ARG A 132 -4.56 7.06 -19.83
CA ARG A 132 -3.74 8.19 -19.41
C ARG A 132 -3.53 9.20 -20.54
N GLU A 133 -3.43 8.75 -21.78
CA GLU A 133 -3.20 9.60 -22.94
C GLU A 133 -4.48 10.32 -23.38
N HIS A 134 -5.60 9.60 -23.43
CA HIS A 134 -6.87 10.15 -23.96
C HIS A 134 -7.81 10.70 -22.87
N TYR A 135 -7.66 10.26 -21.62
CA TYR A 135 -8.55 10.62 -20.51
C TYR A 135 -7.78 10.97 -19.21
N PRO A 136 -6.72 11.81 -19.26
CA PRO A 136 -5.85 12.06 -18.11
C PRO A 136 -6.60 12.57 -16.88
N ASP A 137 -7.59 13.44 -17.07
CA ASP A 137 -8.39 14.01 -15.98
C ASP A 137 -9.19 12.92 -15.25
N TYR A 138 -9.70 11.92 -15.99
CA TYR A 138 -10.54 10.85 -15.46
C TYR A 138 -9.76 9.78 -14.69
N VAL A 139 -8.48 9.59 -15.01
CA VAL A 139 -7.60 8.63 -14.32
C VAL A 139 -6.69 9.27 -13.27
N SER A 140 -6.86 10.58 -13.03
CA SER A 140 -6.06 11.29 -12.03
C SER A 140 -6.40 10.85 -10.61
N GLU A 141 -5.38 10.75 -9.76
CA GLU A 141 -5.55 10.48 -8.34
C GLU A 141 -6.26 11.65 -7.64
N GLU A 142 -6.01 12.87 -8.12
CA GLU A 142 -6.61 14.11 -7.64
C GLU A 142 -8.13 14.09 -7.81
N LEU A 143 -8.65 13.82 -9.02
CA LEU A 143 -10.09 13.72 -9.24
C LEU A 143 -10.70 12.61 -8.38
N THR A 144 -10.03 11.46 -8.27
CA THR A 144 -10.50 10.35 -7.44
C THR A 144 -10.65 10.81 -5.98
N ARG A 145 -9.64 11.48 -5.42
CA ARG A 145 -9.70 12.02 -4.05
C ARG A 145 -10.80 13.08 -3.88
N GLU A 146 -10.98 13.95 -4.85
CA GLU A 146 -12.02 14.98 -4.81
C GLU A 146 -13.43 14.38 -4.79
N LEU A 147 -13.68 13.36 -5.63
CA LEU A 147 -14.96 12.66 -5.66
C LEU A 147 -15.22 11.94 -4.33
N GLU A 148 -14.20 11.27 -3.79
CA GLU A 148 -14.25 10.62 -2.49
C GLU A 148 -14.58 11.64 -1.36
N ALA A 149 -13.96 12.82 -1.38
CA ALA A 149 -14.25 13.87 -0.40
C ALA A 149 -15.66 14.46 -0.56
N ALA A 150 -16.15 14.59 -1.80
CA ALA A 150 -17.53 15.02 -2.06
C ALA A 150 -18.55 14.01 -1.52
N MET A 151 -18.30 12.70 -1.70
CA MET A 151 -19.15 11.64 -1.13
C MET A 151 -19.18 11.72 0.40
N ASP A 152 -18.04 11.95 1.06
CA ASP A 152 -18.00 12.10 2.53
C ASP A 152 -18.81 13.32 3.00
N ARG A 153 -18.79 14.43 2.25
CA ARG A 153 -19.59 15.62 2.57
C ARG A 153 -21.08 15.35 2.41
N ILE A 154 -21.48 14.62 1.38
CA ILE A 154 -22.87 14.19 1.18
C ILE A 154 -23.33 13.30 2.34
N GLU A 155 -22.51 12.33 2.76
CA GLU A 155 -22.83 11.44 3.89
C GLU A 155 -23.05 12.22 5.20
N ARG A 156 -22.30 13.32 5.41
CA ARG A 156 -22.48 14.23 6.55
C ARG A 156 -23.60 15.27 6.37
N GLY A 157 -24.26 15.32 5.21
CA GLY A 157 -25.29 16.32 4.89
C GLY A 157 -24.74 17.73 4.62
N GLU A 158 -23.45 17.86 4.32
CA GLU A 158 -22.73 19.13 4.07
C GLU A 158 -22.69 19.54 2.58
N MET A 159 -23.25 18.71 1.71
CA MET A 159 -23.27 18.89 0.25
C MET A 159 -24.49 18.16 -0.34
N ASP A 160 -25.11 18.77 -1.35
CA ASP A 160 -26.17 18.13 -2.12
C ASP A 160 -25.57 17.15 -3.16
N TYR A 161 -26.18 15.98 -3.32
CA TYR A 161 -25.66 14.93 -4.19
C TYR A 161 -25.72 15.27 -5.69
N LEU A 162 -26.58 16.20 -6.11
CA LEU A 162 -26.70 16.64 -7.50
C LEU A 162 -25.46 17.39 -7.98
N GLU A 163 -24.78 18.11 -7.09
CA GLU A 163 -23.61 18.92 -7.43
C GLU A 163 -22.45 18.08 -8.04
N PRO A 164 -21.92 17.04 -7.36
CA PRO A 164 -20.89 16.19 -7.97
C PRO A 164 -21.41 15.37 -9.15
N LEU A 165 -22.69 14.99 -9.18
CA LEU A 165 -23.27 14.28 -10.33
C LEU A 165 -23.26 15.15 -11.60
N HIS A 166 -23.68 16.42 -11.51
CA HIS A 166 -23.62 17.35 -12.62
C HIS A 166 -22.18 17.58 -13.09
N ARG A 167 -21.22 17.63 -12.17
CA ARG A 167 -19.79 17.72 -12.50
C ARG A 167 -19.33 16.49 -13.31
N ILE A 168 -19.59 15.27 -12.83
CA ILE A 168 -19.21 14.03 -13.53
C ILE A 168 -19.88 13.96 -14.91
N HIS A 169 -21.16 14.32 -15.00
CA HIS A 169 -21.90 14.31 -16.26
C HIS A 169 -21.27 15.28 -17.28
N ARG A 170 -20.87 16.48 -16.85
CA ARG A 170 -20.19 17.45 -17.73
C ARG A 170 -18.85 16.91 -18.24
N ILE A 171 -18.03 16.29 -17.39
CA ILE A 171 -16.76 15.71 -17.82
C ILE A 171 -17.03 14.57 -18.82
N LYS A 172 -18.05 13.75 -18.58
CA LYS A 172 -18.45 12.69 -19.53
C LYS A 172 -18.81 13.25 -20.92
N GLU A 173 -19.57 14.34 -20.99
CA GLU A 173 -19.94 14.95 -22.28
C GLU A 173 -18.73 15.55 -23.02
N LEU A 174 -17.83 16.24 -22.31
CA LEU A 174 -16.59 16.77 -22.89
C LEU A 174 -15.72 15.67 -23.52
N LEU A 175 -15.74 14.47 -22.94
CA LEU A 175 -15.02 13.32 -23.48
C LEU A 175 -15.69 12.71 -24.72
N ARG A 176 -17.02 12.78 -24.81
CA ARG A 176 -17.76 12.34 -26.02
C ARG A 176 -17.51 13.30 -27.19
N GLU A 177 -17.33 14.58 -26.90
CA GLU A 177 -17.01 15.60 -27.90
C GLU A 177 -15.53 15.55 -28.33
N GLY A 178 -14.61 15.26 -27.39
CA GLY A 178 -13.18 15.07 -27.69
C GLY A 178 -12.81 13.74 -28.34
N THR A 179 -13.74 12.79 -28.43
CA THR A 179 -13.58 11.49 -29.12
C THR A 179 -14.18 11.50 -30.52
N GLY A 180 -14.01 12.60 -31.26
CA GLY A 180 -14.16 12.59 -32.71
C GLY A 180 -13.30 11.47 -33.31
N ASP A 181 -13.96 10.42 -33.78
CA ASP A 181 -13.41 9.18 -34.31
C ASP A 181 -12.35 9.43 -35.41
N PRO A 182 -11.07 9.03 -35.24
CA PRO A 182 -10.08 9.03 -36.31
C PRO A 182 -10.10 7.75 -37.17
N HIS A 183 -10.99 6.79 -36.91
CA HIS A 183 -11.00 5.49 -37.58
C HIS A 183 -12.36 5.16 -38.23
N HIS A 184 -12.81 6.03 -39.11
CA HIS A 184 -13.60 5.65 -40.29
C HIS A 184 -12.86 6.13 -41.55
N GLY A 185 -12.06 5.24 -42.13
CA GLY A 185 -11.30 5.43 -43.37
C GLY A 185 -10.52 4.19 -43.74
#